data_AF-A0A7X4AMA4-F1
#
_entry.id   AF-A0A7X4AMA4-F1
#
_cell.length_a   1.000
_cell.length_b   1.000
_cell.length_c   1.000
_cell.angle_alpha   90.00
_cell.angle_beta   90.00
_cell.angle_gamma   90.00
#
_symmetry.space_group_name_H-M   'P 1'
#
loop_
_entity.id
_entity.type
_entity.pdbx_description
1 polymer ?
#
loop_
_entity_poly.entity_id
_entity_poly.type
_entity_poly.pdbx_seq_one_letter_code
_entity_poly.pdbx_strand_id
1 'polypeptide(L)'
;MQQRGERVFSFSSGLVSVGDMGKPLIPCAVMSCRRTRFMTVTLLISALVGGSFSHASEPADATTFTFDFNRGAQGFVAGFADYPPGDAEIYELTSGHRTLPPPLESHSGLFLSGVNRSDDLFMFFKGPISGLQGGALHTVTVSLEFATNTPSGCVGVGGSPGESVWIKAGVTTVEPLPVRDGSYLRMNIDVGRQSGSGAQAVVLGNIANSRICEQPLQWELKSLQGSMPSPISIPADGRVWLLFGTDSGFESRTEVYFTRATVTFTPMDAGKSVICADRSVSARAVRTTQDVRAFVQCAYEFVQEAGFEEARRAFHEDERWKSGPTYVFVSEHTPISDQARSLVFPPNPSREGTTHQQLLLDAFGSDVLEERYRILSTVGEGWLYYAFTNPATGRDEPKASYVKRIDWDGTPAAIGAGIYLRDIPGTCESDEVNAMDLEADPSYERLREFVRCAAMELGSKGYFATIPLATDPRWKHGSIYLFGLDTNGSALFSGDPDSGQPGGGASELNDLMDGPFGGRDVVSVGDAFGETLLYYAARNPGNGEMQSKVTFVKRVVVFGLPVLIGAGYYPGYVPRPDYGIFPF
;
A
#
# COMPACT_ATOMS: atom_id res chain seq x y z
N MET A 1 -65.21 30.40 24.29
CA MET A 1 -65.84 30.39 22.95
C MET A 1 -64.86 29.67 22.03
N GLN A 2 -65.07 28.37 21.75
CA GLN A 2 -65.83 27.84 20.60
C GLN A 2 -64.90 27.84 19.36
N GLN A 3 -64.55 26.73 18.68
CA GLN A 3 -65.09 25.37 18.62
C GLN A 3 -64.11 24.45 17.84
N ARG A 4 -64.07 23.17 18.24
CA ARG A 4 -64.13 21.91 17.43
C ARG A 4 -63.17 21.67 16.24
N GLY A 5 -62.68 20.45 16.01
CA GLY A 5 -63.06 19.18 16.62
C GLY A 5 -62.21 17.98 16.18
N GLU A 6 -62.27 16.97 17.05
CA GLU A 6 -61.74 15.62 16.97
C GLU A 6 -62.53 14.71 16.01
N ARG A 7 -61.92 13.58 15.66
CA ARG A 7 -62.45 12.19 15.68
C ARG A 7 -61.22 11.28 15.48
N VAL A 8 -60.73 10.42 16.39
CA VAL A 8 -61.30 9.37 17.27
C VAL A 8 -62.12 8.33 16.50
N PHE A 9 -61.62 7.09 16.42
CA PHE A 9 -62.14 5.84 17.02
C PHE A 9 -61.08 4.73 16.76
N SER A 10 -60.68 3.74 17.58
CA SER A 10 -61.00 3.26 18.93
C SER A 10 -61.12 1.72 18.89
N PHE A 11 -60.33 1.04 19.75
CA PHE A 11 -60.66 -0.21 20.48
C PHE A 11 -60.78 -1.51 19.64
N SER A 12 -60.41 -2.70 20.13
CA SER A 12 -60.04 -3.18 21.47
C SER A 12 -59.60 -4.66 21.42
N SER A 13 -58.85 -5.07 22.45
CA SER A 13 -58.97 -6.31 23.26
C SER A 13 -58.99 -7.68 22.56
N GLY A 14 -58.36 -8.75 23.03
CA GLY A 14 -57.73 -9.15 24.30
C GLY A 14 -57.31 -10.63 24.07
N LEU A 15 -56.12 -11.06 24.46
CA LEU A 15 -55.81 -11.78 25.72
C LEU A 15 -56.60 -13.08 25.95
N VAL A 16 -55.84 -14.09 26.43
CA VAL A 16 -56.19 -15.41 27.00
C VAL A 16 -56.19 -16.57 25.99
N SER A 17 -55.66 -17.78 26.22
CA SER A 17 -54.68 -18.37 27.15
C SER A 17 -54.65 -19.88 26.82
N VAL A 18 -53.47 -20.51 26.87
CA VAL A 18 -53.16 -21.91 27.29
C VAL A 18 -53.86 -23.09 26.58
N GLY A 19 -53.05 -24.09 26.18
CA GLY A 19 -53.52 -25.48 26.10
C GLY A 19 -52.83 -26.40 25.10
N ASP A 20 -51.61 -26.84 25.45
CA ASP A 20 -51.10 -28.23 25.44
C ASP A 20 -51.49 -29.28 24.35
N MET A 21 -50.50 -30.18 24.12
CA MET A 21 -50.55 -31.54 23.56
C MET A 21 -50.51 -31.79 22.04
N GLY A 22 -49.51 -32.59 21.64
CA GLY A 22 -49.74 -33.72 20.72
C GLY A 22 -48.87 -33.81 19.46
N LYS A 23 -47.76 -34.56 19.51
CA LYS A 23 -47.23 -35.32 18.36
C LYS A 23 -48.21 -36.46 18.00
N PRO A 24 -48.30 -36.92 16.74
CA PRO A 24 -47.46 -38.04 16.22
C PRO A 24 -47.05 -37.84 14.73
N LEU A 25 -45.86 -38.27 14.24
CA LEU A 25 -45.39 -39.60 13.79
C LEU A 25 -46.31 -40.37 12.82
N ILE A 26 -45.70 -40.98 11.76
CA ILE A 26 -46.05 -42.20 10.95
C ILE A 26 -45.80 -41.98 9.42
N PRO A 27 -45.29 -42.95 8.60
CA PRO A 27 -44.33 -44.05 8.84
C PRO A 27 -43.40 -44.43 7.62
N CYS A 28 -42.57 -45.47 7.83
CA CYS A 28 -41.80 -46.27 6.84
C CYS A 28 -42.56 -47.49 6.27
N ALA A 29 -42.14 -48.00 5.09
CA ALA A 29 -42.05 -49.44 4.67
C ALA A 29 -41.48 -49.51 3.22
N VAL A 30 -40.33 -50.11 2.85
CA VAL A 30 -39.89 -51.54 2.77
C VAL A 30 -40.72 -52.43 1.83
N MET A 31 -40.15 -52.86 0.68
CA MET A 31 -40.09 -54.29 0.27
C MET A 31 -39.24 -54.59 -0.99
N SER A 32 -38.54 -55.73 -0.87
CA SER A 32 -37.64 -56.49 -1.76
C SER A 32 -38.29 -57.07 -3.03
N CYS A 33 -37.51 -57.26 -4.12
CA CYS A 33 -37.63 -58.45 -4.99
C CYS A 33 -36.32 -58.80 -5.75
N ARG A 34 -36.14 -60.10 -6.05
CA ARG A 34 -34.91 -60.86 -6.37
C ARG A 34 -34.53 -60.98 -7.86
N ARG A 35 -33.20 -61.12 -8.09
CA ARG A 35 -32.40 -62.01 -9.00
C ARG A 35 -32.93 -62.36 -10.41
N THR A 36 -32.12 -62.13 -11.47
CA THR A 36 -31.56 -63.20 -12.37
C THR A 36 -30.44 -62.72 -13.34
N ARG A 37 -29.25 -63.35 -13.23
CA ARG A 37 -28.28 -63.89 -14.24
C ARG A 37 -27.72 -63.09 -15.45
N PHE A 38 -26.38 -63.02 -15.45
CA PHE A 38 -25.37 -63.24 -16.52
C PHE A 38 -25.39 -62.43 -17.83
N MET A 39 -24.36 -61.59 -18.03
CA MET A 39 -23.47 -61.75 -19.19
C MET A 39 -22.07 -61.20 -18.88
N THR A 40 -21.09 -62.08 -19.03
CA THR A 40 -19.65 -61.84 -18.93
C THR A 40 -19.15 -61.15 -20.20
N VAL A 41 -18.41 -60.04 -20.06
CA VAL A 41 -17.42 -59.59 -21.05
C VAL A 41 -16.15 -59.23 -20.29
N THR A 42 -15.13 -60.05 -20.49
CA THR A 42 -13.76 -59.84 -20.02
C THR A 42 -13.04 -58.97 -21.05
N LEU A 43 -12.41 -57.86 -20.66
CA LEU A 43 -11.17 -57.42 -21.30
C LEU A 43 -10.41 -56.34 -20.50
N LEU A 44 -9.12 -56.67 -20.27
CA LEU A 44 -7.94 -55.81 -20.14
C LEU A 44 -7.78 -54.88 -18.92
N ILE A 45 -7.01 -55.41 -17.98
CA ILE A 45 -6.21 -54.70 -16.99
C ILE A 45 -5.14 -53.87 -17.71
N SER A 46 -5.08 -52.56 -17.42
CA SER A 46 -3.87 -51.75 -17.57
C SER A 46 -3.74 -50.89 -16.32
N ALA A 47 -2.64 -51.12 -15.62
CA ALA A 47 -2.25 -50.37 -14.43
C ALA A 47 -1.90 -48.93 -14.81
N LEU A 48 -2.54 -47.97 -14.16
CA LEU A 48 -2.13 -46.57 -14.15
C LEU A 48 -2.19 -46.07 -12.71
N VAL A 49 -0.98 -45.79 -12.22
CA VAL A 49 -0.56 -44.96 -11.08
C VAL A 49 -1.69 -44.09 -10.51
N GLY A 50 -2.00 -44.32 -9.23
CA GLY A 50 -2.83 -43.44 -8.42
C GLY A 50 -2.14 -42.10 -8.21
N GLY A 51 -2.38 -41.16 -9.12
CA GLY A 51 -2.20 -39.74 -8.87
C GLY A 51 -3.43 -39.23 -8.14
N SER A 52 -3.26 -38.83 -6.88
CA SER A 52 -4.26 -38.05 -6.15
C SER A 52 -4.61 -36.82 -6.99
N PHE A 53 -5.87 -36.70 -7.41
CA PHE A 53 -6.39 -35.48 -7.99
C PHE A 53 -6.36 -34.40 -6.91
N SER A 54 -5.30 -33.59 -6.90
CA SER A 54 -5.32 -32.28 -6.28
C SER A 54 -6.45 -31.50 -6.93
N HIS A 55 -7.54 -31.27 -6.18
CA HIS A 55 -8.45 -30.19 -6.50
C HIS A 55 -7.64 -28.91 -6.34
N ALA A 56 -7.15 -28.37 -7.46
CA ALA A 56 -6.77 -26.97 -7.52
C ALA A 56 -8.00 -26.18 -7.08
N SER A 57 -7.92 -25.57 -5.91
CA SER A 57 -8.90 -24.58 -5.47
C SER A 57 -8.92 -23.46 -6.51
N GLU A 58 -10.04 -23.28 -7.20
CA GLU A 58 -10.25 -22.11 -8.03
C GLU A 58 -10.06 -20.83 -7.18
N PRO A 59 -9.41 -19.79 -7.71
CA PRO A 59 -9.30 -18.51 -7.02
C PRO A 59 -10.70 -17.97 -6.74
N ALA A 60 -10.89 -17.32 -5.58
CA ALA A 60 -12.14 -16.62 -5.27
C ALA A 60 -12.48 -15.67 -6.43
N ASP A 61 -13.64 -15.86 -7.08
CA ASP A 61 -13.95 -15.25 -8.37
C ASP A 61 -13.89 -13.71 -8.30
N ALA A 62 -12.96 -13.12 -9.05
CA ALA A 62 -12.87 -11.68 -9.20
C ALA A 62 -14.13 -11.15 -9.92
N THR A 63 -14.72 -10.09 -9.38
CA THR A 63 -15.90 -9.46 -9.98
C THR A 63 -15.46 -8.33 -10.91
N THR A 64 -15.79 -8.43 -12.19
CA THR A 64 -15.42 -7.41 -13.20
C THR A 64 -16.65 -6.67 -13.72
N PHE A 65 -16.57 -5.35 -13.76
CA PHE A 65 -17.56 -4.46 -14.38
C PHE A 65 -16.94 -3.78 -15.59
N THR A 66 -17.64 -3.83 -16.72
CA THR A 66 -17.21 -3.20 -17.98
C THR A 66 -18.28 -2.22 -18.45
N PHE A 67 -17.88 -0.96 -18.62
CA PHE A 67 -18.72 0.13 -19.11
C PHE A 67 -18.28 0.50 -20.52
N ASP A 68 -19.09 0.14 -21.52
CA ASP A 68 -18.89 0.49 -22.94
C ASP A 68 -19.59 1.80 -23.32
N PHE A 69 -18.87 2.92 -23.26
CA PHE A 69 -19.46 4.24 -23.47
C PHE A 69 -19.86 4.51 -24.92
N ASN A 70 -19.61 3.60 -25.87
CA ASN A 70 -20.26 3.68 -27.18
C ASN A 70 -21.80 3.54 -27.07
N ARG A 71 -22.31 2.95 -25.98
CA ARG A 71 -23.74 2.71 -25.73
C ARG A 71 -24.41 3.80 -24.89
N GLY A 72 -23.76 4.95 -24.69
CA GLY A 72 -24.25 6.06 -23.89
C GLY A 72 -23.53 6.20 -22.54
N ALA A 73 -23.98 7.15 -21.74
CA ALA A 73 -23.30 7.55 -20.50
C ALA A 73 -23.42 6.55 -19.33
N GLN A 74 -24.36 5.60 -19.39
CA GLN A 74 -24.53 4.54 -18.37
C GLN A 74 -24.61 5.04 -16.92
N GLY A 75 -25.19 6.22 -16.71
CA GLY A 75 -25.34 6.82 -15.38
C GLY A 75 -24.09 7.56 -14.87
N PHE A 76 -23.01 7.65 -15.65
CA PHE A 76 -21.86 8.47 -15.31
C PHE A 76 -22.17 9.96 -15.50
N VAL A 77 -21.78 10.76 -14.51
CA VAL A 77 -22.00 12.21 -14.48
C VAL A 77 -20.65 12.91 -14.37
N ALA A 78 -20.48 13.99 -15.13
CA ALA A 78 -19.25 14.78 -15.10
C ALA A 78 -19.18 15.66 -13.85
N GLY A 79 -17.96 15.93 -13.40
CA GLY A 79 -17.64 16.90 -12.37
C GLY A 79 -16.31 17.58 -12.68
N PHE A 80 -16.09 18.72 -12.03
CA PHE A 80 -14.91 19.54 -12.20
C PHE A 80 -14.49 20.06 -10.82
N ALA A 81 -13.19 20.04 -10.53
CA ALA A 81 -12.59 20.51 -9.29
C ALA A 81 -11.28 21.26 -9.58
N ASP A 82 -10.69 21.81 -8.53
CA ASP A 82 -9.42 22.54 -8.52
C ASP A 82 -9.47 23.85 -9.33
N TYR A 83 -10.62 24.52 -9.31
CA TYR A 83 -10.82 25.86 -9.88
C TYR A 83 -11.67 26.75 -8.94
N PRO A 84 -11.57 28.09 -9.04
CA PRO A 84 -12.43 28.98 -8.27
C PRO A 84 -13.90 28.86 -8.71
N PRO A 85 -14.87 28.71 -7.78
CA PRO A 85 -16.27 28.46 -8.14
C PRO A 85 -16.92 29.56 -8.99
N GLY A 86 -16.39 30.78 -8.96
CA GLY A 86 -16.88 31.91 -9.78
C GLY A 86 -16.35 31.93 -11.21
N ASP A 87 -15.37 31.09 -11.54
CA ASP A 87 -14.59 31.18 -12.77
C ASP A 87 -14.95 30.09 -13.79
N ALA A 88 -16.02 29.32 -13.56
CA ALA A 88 -16.43 28.22 -14.44
C ALA A 88 -16.55 28.62 -15.93
N GLU A 89 -17.00 29.85 -16.20
CA GLU A 89 -17.13 30.39 -17.56
C GLU A 89 -15.77 30.58 -18.24
N ILE A 90 -14.78 31.14 -17.54
CA ILE A 90 -13.44 31.39 -18.10
C ILE A 90 -12.56 30.13 -18.15
N TYR A 91 -12.96 29.08 -17.43
CA TYR A 91 -12.40 27.73 -17.55
C TYR A 91 -13.07 26.93 -18.69
N GLU A 92 -14.14 27.44 -19.30
CA GLU A 92 -14.83 26.84 -20.46
C GLU A 92 -15.17 25.35 -20.29
N LEU A 93 -15.58 24.98 -19.06
CA LEU A 93 -15.81 23.60 -18.64
C LEU A 93 -16.96 22.96 -19.43
N THR A 94 -16.66 21.88 -20.14
CA THR A 94 -17.61 21.22 -21.04
C THR A 94 -17.54 19.70 -20.89
N SER A 95 -18.70 19.05 -20.86
CA SER A 95 -18.80 17.59 -20.84
C SER A 95 -19.95 17.07 -21.70
N GLY A 96 -19.98 15.77 -21.96
CA GLY A 96 -21.17 15.10 -22.52
C GLY A 96 -20.87 13.73 -23.09
N HIS A 97 -21.88 13.07 -23.65
CA HIS A 97 -21.69 11.88 -24.48
C HIS A 97 -21.72 12.31 -25.95
N ARG A 98 -20.65 12.03 -26.70
CA ARG A 98 -20.44 12.56 -28.06
C ARG A 98 -19.80 11.52 -28.97
N THR A 99 -20.08 11.62 -30.27
CA THR A 99 -19.34 10.90 -31.31
C THR A 99 -17.88 11.36 -31.33
N LEU A 100 -16.95 10.42 -31.45
CA LEU A 100 -15.52 10.74 -31.50
C LEU A 100 -15.16 11.42 -32.84
N PRO A 101 -14.13 12.28 -32.86
CA PRO A 101 -13.71 12.92 -34.11
C PRO A 101 -13.01 11.96 -35.08
N PRO A 102 -12.82 12.35 -36.35
CA PRO A 102 -12.06 11.56 -37.32
C PRO A 102 -10.65 11.19 -36.83
N PRO A 103 -10.15 9.96 -37.08
CA PRO A 103 -10.75 8.87 -37.87
C PRO A 103 -11.60 7.86 -37.05
N LEU A 104 -12.10 8.27 -35.88
CA LEU A 104 -12.79 7.42 -34.91
C LEU A 104 -14.31 7.64 -34.89
N GLU A 105 -14.91 8.16 -35.96
CA GLU A 105 -16.34 8.56 -36.00
C GLU A 105 -17.33 7.39 -35.83
N SER A 106 -16.84 6.15 -35.95
CA SER A 106 -17.61 4.94 -35.63
C SER A 106 -17.79 4.70 -34.12
N HIS A 107 -17.10 5.47 -33.27
CA HIS A 107 -17.15 5.36 -31.82
C HIS A 107 -17.86 6.56 -31.20
N SER A 108 -18.35 6.37 -29.97
CA SER A 108 -18.85 7.44 -29.11
C SER A 108 -18.33 7.25 -27.69
N GLY A 109 -18.21 8.33 -26.95
CA GLY A 109 -17.61 8.30 -25.62
C GLY A 109 -18.03 9.47 -24.75
N LEU A 110 -17.58 9.39 -23.50
CA LEU A 110 -17.73 10.43 -22.50
C LEU A 110 -16.65 11.50 -22.71
N PHE A 111 -17.06 12.68 -23.18
CA PHE A 111 -16.22 13.83 -23.46
C PHE A 111 -16.01 14.72 -22.24
N LEU A 112 -14.78 15.15 -22.01
CA LEU A 112 -14.40 16.24 -21.10
C LEU A 112 -13.55 17.27 -21.83
N SER A 113 -13.78 18.55 -21.52
CA SER A 113 -12.90 19.65 -21.87
C SER A 113 -12.93 20.78 -20.86
N GLY A 114 -11.81 21.48 -20.74
CA GLY A 114 -11.68 22.68 -19.92
C GLY A 114 -10.35 23.38 -20.22
N VAL A 115 -10.29 24.68 -19.99
CA VAL A 115 -9.10 25.53 -20.04
C VAL A 115 -8.57 25.64 -18.62
N ASN A 116 -7.46 24.97 -18.34
CA ASN A 116 -6.84 25.04 -17.04
C ASN A 116 -6.20 26.42 -16.82
N ARG A 117 -6.59 27.09 -15.72
CA ARG A 117 -6.00 28.37 -15.27
C ARG A 117 -5.49 28.31 -13.83
N SER A 118 -5.50 27.12 -13.22
CA SER A 118 -5.13 26.88 -11.82
C SER A 118 -3.88 26.03 -11.66
N ASP A 119 -3.27 25.58 -12.77
CA ASP A 119 -2.16 24.62 -12.77
C ASP A 119 -2.55 23.24 -12.16
N ASP A 120 -3.84 22.98 -11.95
CA ASP A 120 -4.27 21.78 -11.20
C ASP A 120 -5.70 21.34 -11.59
N LEU A 121 -6.24 21.78 -12.74
CA LEU A 121 -7.65 21.52 -13.10
C LEU A 121 -7.95 20.01 -13.16
N PHE A 122 -8.82 19.54 -12.27
CA PHE A 122 -9.31 18.17 -12.26
C PHE A 122 -10.69 18.05 -12.91
N MET A 123 -10.76 17.33 -14.02
CA MET A 123 -12.01 17.05 -14.74
C MET A 123 -12.30 15.56 -14.68
N PHE A 124 -13.52 15.16 -14.33
CA PHE A 124 -13.80 13.75 -14.11
C PHE A 124 -15.22 13.33 -14.46
N PHE A 125 -15.41 12.02 -14.58
CA PHE A 125 -16.69 11.35 -14.50
C PHE A 125 -16.75 10.50 -13.24
N LYS A 126 -17.94 10.41 -12.64
CA LYS A 126 -18.24 9.47 -11.57
C LYS A 126 -19.48 8.65 -11.88
N GLY A 127 -19.51 7.40 -11.42
CA GLY A 127 -20.66 6.52 -11.57
C GLY A 127 -20.73 5.49 -10.43
N PRO A 128 -21.93 5.11 -9.97
CA PRO A 128 -22.07 4.11 -8.93
C PRO A 128 -21.84 2.70 -9.51
N ILE A 129 -21.20 1.85 -8.72
CA ILE A 129 -21.09 0.41 -8.93
C ILE A 129 -21.86 -0.27 -7.81
N SER A 130 -22.73 -1.19 -8.18
CA SER A 130 -23.58 -1.94 -7.26
C SER A 130 -23.48 -3.44 -7.53
N GLY A 131 -23.88 -4.26 -6.57
CA GLY A 131 -23.87 -5.72 -6.71
C GLY A 131 -22.54 -6.35 -6.29
N LEU A 132 -21.70 -5.62 -5.56
CA LEU A 132 -20.51 -6.17 -4.93
C LEU A 132 -20.87 -6.89 -3.63
N GLN A 133 -20.05 -7.88 -3.25
CA GLN A 133 -20.18 -8.53 -1.96
C GLN A 133 -19.66 -7.60 -0.85
N GLY A 134 -20.58 -7.09 -0.02
CA GLY A 134 -20.25 -6.24 1.12
C GLY A 134 -19.51 -6.97 2.24
N GLY A 135 -18.76 -6.21 3.04
CA GLY A 135 -18.02 -6.71 4.20
C GLY A 135 -16.63 -7.29 3.91
N ALA A 136 -16.24 -7.33 2.63
CA ALA A 136 -14.95 -7.87 2.20
C ALA A 136 -13.98 -6.79 1.70
N LEU A 137 -12.69 -6.94 2.03
CA LEU A 137 -11.61 -6.18 1.41
C LEU A 137 -11.40 -6.68 -0.02
N HIS A 138 -11.14 -5.76 -0.94
CA HIS A 138 -10.82 -6.08 -2.33
C HIS A 138 -9.59 -5.30 -2.78
N THR A 139 -8.70 -5.94 -3.55
CA THR A 139 -7.81 -5.20 -4.44
C THR A 139 -8.61 -4.83 -5.66
N VAL A 140 -8.29 -3.66 -6.23
CA VAL A 140 -9.04 -3.12 -7.35
C VAL A 140 -8.07 -2.73 -8.44
N THR A 141 -8.28 -3.27 -9.63
CA THR A 141 -7.60 -2.88 -10.86
C THR A 141 -8.58 -2.12 -11.74
N VAL A 142 -8.16 -0.97 -12.25
CA VAL A 142 -8.94 -0.17 -13.20
C VAL A 142 -8.18 -0.11 -14.52
N SER A 143 -8.89 -0.29 -15.62
CA SER A 143 -8.42 -0.04 -16.98
C SER A 143 -9.36 0.94 -17.68
N LEU A 144 -8.78 1.95 -18.31
CA LEU A 144 -9.51 2.96 -19.07
C LEU A 144 -9.01 2.95 -20.51
N GLU A 145 -9.95 2.93 -21.45
CA GLU A 145 -9.72 3.22 -22.87
C GLU A 145 -10.26 4.63 -23.15
N PHE A 146 -9.44 5.46 -23.77
CA PHE A 146 -9.82 6.83 -24.12
C PHE A 146 -9.18 7.26 -25.44
N ALA A 147 -9.78 8.24 -26.11
CA ALA A 147 -9.23 8.89 -27.28
C ALA A 147 -8.63 10.26 -26.94
N THR A 148 -7.50 10.54 -27.56
CA THR A 148 -6.74 11.79 -27.44
C THR A 148 -6.06 12.09 -28.78
N ASN A 149 -5.99 13.36 -29.16
CA ASN A 149 -5.19 13.82 -30.30
C ASN A 149 -3.88 14.50 -29.87
N THR A 150 -3.55 14.44 -28.59
CA THR A 150 -2.43 15.20 -28.01
C THR A 150 -1.10 14.47 -28.25
N PRO A 151 -0.13 15.07 -28.96
CA PRO A 151 1.17 14.46 -29.19
C PRO A 151 2.03 14.42 -27.93
N SER A 152 3.01 13.52 -27.94
CA SER A 152 4.12 13.46 -27.00
C SER A 152 5.24 14.46 -27.34
N GLY A 153 6.04 14.81 -26.34
CA GLY A 153 7.23 15.65 -26.47
C GLY A 153 6.94 17.12 -26.76
N CYS A 154 5.70 17.57 -26.57
CA CYS A 154 5.32 18.95 -26.82
C CYS A 154 5.68 19.88 -25.67
N VAL A 155 6.15 21.08 -26.01
CA VAL A 155 6.30 22.18 -25.05
C VAL A 155 4.95 22.86 -24.88
N GLY A 156 4.48 22.96 -23.64
CA GLY A 156 3.25 23.68 -23.28
C GLY A 156 3.50 24.80 -22.28
N VAL A 157 2.41 25.42 -21.81
CA VAL A 157 2.43 26.49 -20.80
C VAL A 157 2.09 25.86 -19.45
N GLY A 158 2.90 26.13 -18.44
CA GLY A 158 2.88 25.43 -17.14
C GLY A 158 3.49 24.04 -17.26
N GLY A 159 2.81 23.16 -17.99
CA GLY A 159 3.22 21.80 -18.31
C GLY A 159 3.12 21.47 -19.79
N SER A 160 3.58 20.28 -20.16
CA SER A 160 3.39 19.72 -21.51
C SER A 160 1.91 19.34 -21.74
N PRO A 161 1.35 19.56 -22.95
CA PRO A 161 -0.05 19.23 -23.23
C PRO A 161 -0.35 17.73 -23.08
N GLY A 162 0.63 16.87 -23.36
CA GLY A 162 0.48 15.41 -23.29
C GLY A 162 0.86 14.84 -21.93
N GLU A 163 2.10 15.07 -21.49
CA GLU A 163 2.71 14.40 -20.35
C GLU A 163 2.41 15.07 -19.00
N SER A 164 1.94 16.31 -18.99
CA SER A 164 1.50 17.01 -17.77
C SER A 164 -0.02 16.98 -17.58
N VAL A 165 -0.73 16.18 -18.37
CA VAL A 165 -2.15 15.88 -18.18
C VAL A 165 -2.30 14.40 -17.85
N TRP A 166 -2.59 14.13 -16.58
CA TRP A 166 -2.56 12.80 -16.00
C TRP A 166 -3.94 12.16 -16.02
N ILE A 167 -4.05 10.94 -16.53
CA ILE A 167 -5.26 10.13 -16.40
C ILE A 167 -5.26 9.51 -15.01
N LYS A 168 -6.32 9.80 -14.24
CA LYS A 168 -6.53 9.24 -12.91
C LYS A 168 -7.78 8.39 -12.86
N ALA A 169 -7.75 7.35 -12.03
CA ALA A 169 -8.92 6.56 -11.68
C ALA A 169 -8.95 6.25 -10.18
N GLY A 170 -10.14 6.17 -9.62
CA GLY A 170 -10.36 5.93 -8.19
C GLY A 170 -11.61 5.12 -7.94
N VAL A 171 -11.60 4.30 -6.89
CA VAL A 171 -12.79 3.66 -6.36
C VAL A 171 -12.96 4.02 -4.90
N THR A 172 -14.15 4.50 -4.53
CA THR A 172 -14.42 5.10 -3.22
C THR A 172 -15.76 4.64 -2.65
N THR A 173 -15.88 4.58 -1.33
CA THR A 173 -17.15 4.31 -0.63
C THR A 173 -17.98 5.59 -0.41
N VAL A 174 -17.34 6.75 -0.56
CA VAL A 174 -17.96 8.08 -0.47
C VAL A 174 -18.13 8.61 -1.88
N GLU A 175 -19.28 9.23 -2.17
CA GLU A 175 -19.52 9.83 -3.47
C GLU A 175 -18.49 10.95 -3.77
N PRO A 176 -17.74 10.88 -4.90
CA PRO A 176 -16.81 11.93 -5.28
C PRO A 176 -17.56 13.23 -5.62
N LEU A 177 -17.20 14.32 -4.97
CA LEU A 177 -17.86 15.61 -5.14
C LEU A 177 -16.84 16.75 -5.06
N PRO A 178 -16.96 17.77 -5.93
CA PRO A 178 -16.27 19.03 -5.71
C PRO A 178 -16.95 19.75 -4.55
N VAL A 179 -16.18 20.10 -3.52
CA VAL A 179 -16.61 20.82 -2.33
C VAL A 179 -15.83 22.12 -2.22
N ARG A 180 -16.46 23.15 -1.67
CA ARG A 180 -15.79 24.45 -1.50
C ARG A 180 -14.75 24.34 -0.38
N ASP A 181 -13.51 24.67 -0.72
CA ASP A 181 -12.38 24.77 0.20
C ASP A 181 -11.64 26.09 -0.06
N GLY A 182 -11.82 27.05 0.86
CA GLY A 182 -11.34 28.42 0.69
C GLY A 182 -11.88 29.08 -0.59
N SER A 183 -10.97 29.52 -1.45
CA SER A 183 -11.27 30.17 -2.74
C SER A 183 -11.46 29.19 -3.90
N TYR A 184 -11.31 27.88 -3.69
CA TYR A 184 -11.38 26.85 -4.73
C TYR A 184 -12.52 25.87 -4.46
N LEU A 185 -12.97 25.19 -5.51
CA LEU A 185 -13.60 23.88 -5.39
C LEU A 185 -12.50 22.83 -5.37
N ARG A 186 -12.48 21.95 -4.38
CA ARG A 186 -11.53 20.83 -4.23
C ARG A 186 -12.30 19.52 -4.13
N MET A 187 -11.67 18.39 -4.41
CA MET A 187 -12.30 17.09 -4.21
C MET A 187 -12.52 16.81 -2.71
N ASN A 188 -13.66 16.19 -2.36
CA ASN A 188 -13.94 15.69 -1.01
C ASN A 188 -13.21 14.36 -0.68
N ILE A 189 -12.39 13.89 -1.60
CA ILE A 189 -11.58 12.67 -1.51
C ILE A 189 -10.17 13.00 -1.99
N ASP A 190 -9.18 12.27 -1.50
CA ASP A 190 -7.79 12.46 -1.87
C ASP A 190 -7.51 11.84 -3.25
N VAL A 191 -7.54 12.69 -4.27
CA VAL A 191 -7.16 12.33 -5.64
C VAL A 191 -5.68 12.58 -5.93
N GLY A 192 -4.90 13.06 -4.96
CA GLY A 192 -3.54 13.54 -5.14
C GLY A 192 -3.51 14.85 -5.94
N ARG A 193 -2.36 15.15 -6.56
CA ARG A 193 -2.16 16.34 -7.40
C ARG A 193 -1.30 16.01 -8.59
N GLN A 194 -1.71 16.41 -9.79
CA GLN A 194 -0.98 16.18 -11.04
C GLN A 194 -0.44 14.74 -11.14
N SER A 195 0.89 14.57 -11.12
CA SER A 195 1.59 13.28 -11.21
C SER A 195 1.53 12.44 -9.93
N GLY A 196 1.14 13.04 -8.81
CA GLY A 196 0.97 12.36 -7.53
C GLY A 196 -0.38 11.65 -7.44
N SER A 197 -0.34 10.35 -7.14
CA SER A 197 -1.52 9.59 -6.75
C SER A 197 -1.99 9.98 -5.35
N GLY A 198 -3.29 10.01 -5.13
CA GLY A 198 -3.89 10.15 -3.80
C GLY A 198 -4.29 8.79 -3.23
N ALA A 199 -4.69 8.78 -1.97
CA ALA A 199 -5.20 7.56 -1.32
C ALA A 199 -6.42 6.96 -2.02
N GLN A 200 -7.21 7.77 -2.73
CA GLN A 200 -8.50 7.40 -3.31
C GLN A 200 -8.55 7.53 -4.84
N ALA A 201 -7.47 7.98 -5.49
CA ALA A 201 -7.29 7.89 -6.94
C ALA A 201 -5.82 7.73 -7.32
N VAL A 202 -5.55 6.81 -8.24
CA VAL A 202 -4.22 6.50 -8.76
C VAL A 202 -4.00 7.11 -10.14
N VAL A 203 -2.77 7.54 -10.41
CA VAL A 203 -2.32 7.93 -11.75
C VAL A 203 -2.12 6.67 -12.60
N LEU A 204 -2.86 6.57 -13.70
CA LEU A 204 -2.72 5.47 -14.67
C LEU A 204 -1.69 5.78 -15.77
N GLY A 205 -1.35 7.06 -15.95
CA GLY A 205 -0.47 7.56 -17.01
C GLY A 205 -0.92 8.94 -17.48
N ASN A 206 -0.59 9.29 -18.72
CA ASN A 206 -0.89 10.62 -19.30
C ASN A 206 -1.64 10.52 -20.65
N ILE A 207 -2.08 11.66 -21.19
CA ILE A 207 -2.89 11.70 -22.42
C ILE A 207 -2.07 11.73 -23.72
N ALA A 208 -0.74 11.74 -23.67
CA ALA A 208 0.08 11.76 -24.87
C ALA A 208 -0.19 10.51 -25.74
N ASN A 209 -0.48 10.69 -27.03
CA ASN A 209 -0.63 9.61 -27.99
C ASN A 209 0.73 9.20 -28.60
N SER A 210 0.70 8.37 -29.63
CA SER A 210 1.93 7.84 -30.27
C SER A 210 2.64 8.86 -31.19
N ARG A 211 2.03 10.03 -31.43
CA ARG A 211 2.60 11.08 -32.25
C ARG A 211 3.61 11.89 -31.47
N ILE A 212 4.64 12.37 -32.16
CA ILE A 212 5.56 13.39 -31.63
C ILE A 212 5.07 14.78 -32.04
N CYS A 213 5.50 15.81 -31.33
CA CYS A 213 4.96 17.16 -31.45
C CYS A 213 4.98 17.76 -32.87
N GLU A 214 5.95 17.38 -33.69
CA GLU A 214 6.11 17.86 -35.07
C GLU A 214 5.15 17.19 -36.06
N GLN A 215 4.45 16.14 -35.65
CA GLN A 215 3.51 15.42 -36.51
C GLN A 215 2.10 16.05 -36.46
N PRO A 216 1.29 15.90 -37.52
CA PRO A 216 -0.10 16.33 -37.51
C PRO A 216 -0.90 15.70 -36.38
N LEU A 217 -1.77 16.48 -35.74
CA LEU A 217 -2.69 15.99 -34.72
C LEU A 217 -3.58 14.88 -35.30
N GLN A 218 -3.69 13.77 -34.59
CA GLN A 218 -4.56 12.67 -34.97
C GLN A 218 -5.17 12.05 -33.71
N TRP A 219 -6.48 11.85 -33.72
CA TRP A 219 -7.17 11.13 -32.65
C TRP A 219 -6.79 9.64 -32.68
N GLU A 220 -6.31 9.15 -31.55
CA GLU A 220 -5.92 7.75 -31.35
C GLU A 220 -6.53 7.22 -30.05
N LEU A 221 -6.91 5.94 -30.05
CA LEU A 221 -7.32 5.25 -28.84
C LEU A 221 -6.08 4.82 -28.05
N LYS A 222 -6.12 5.03 -26.74
CA LYS A 222 -5.09 4.64 -25.78
C LYS A 222 -5.75 3.94 -24.61
N SER A 223 -5.12 2.88 -24.13
CA SER A 223 -5.56 2.15 -22.94
C SER A 223 -4.50 2.25 -21.86
N LEU A 224 -4.93 2.60 -20.65
CA LEU A 224 -4.11 2.63 -19.46
C LEU A 224 -4.73 1.73 -18.40
N GLN A 225 -3.90 1.18 -17.52
CA GLN A 225 -4.35 0.36 -16.41
C GLN A 225 -3.50 0.60 -15.17
N GLY A 226 -4.08 0.39 -14.00
CA GLY A 226 -3.41 0.53 -12.73
C GLY A 226 -4.24 -0.04 -11.60
N SER A 227 -3.60 -0.22 -10.45
CA SER A 227 -4.23 -0.76 -9.25
C SER A 227 -4.37 0.33 -8.19
N MET A 228 -5.46 0.28 -7.43
CA MET A 228 -5.62 1.15 -6.28
C MET A 228 -4.47 0.92 -5.28
N PRO A 229 -3.92 1.98 -4.64
CA PRO A 229 -2.75 1.87 -3.78
C PRO A 229 -3.05 1.15 -2.46
N SER A 230 -4.33 1.02 -2.10
CA SER A 230 -4.76 0.31 -0.90
C SER A 230 -6.04 -0.48 -1.17
N PRO A 231 -6.24 -1.60 -0.44
CA PRO A 231 -7.48 -2.35 -0.48
C PRO A 231 -8.70 -1.50 -0.13
N ILE A 232 -9.83 -1.75 -0.80
CA ILE A 232 -11.10 -1.12 -0.44
C ILE A 232 -11.98 -2.08 0.36
N SER A 233 -12.54 -1.61 1.47
CA SER A 233 -13.60 -2.32 2.18
C SER A 233 -14.94 -1.99 1.55
N ILE A 234 -15.58 -2.98 0.94
CA ILE A 234 -16.89 -2.78 0.31
C ILE A 234 -17.95 -2.67 1.41
N PRO A 235 -18.77 -1.59 1.43
CA PRO A 235 -19.83 -1.43 2.42
C PRO A 235 -20.85 -2.58 2.36
N ALA A 236 -21.59 -2.79 3.45
CA ALA A 236 -22.56 -3.89 3.55
C ALA A 236 -23.67 -3.85 2.48
N ASP A 237 -23.95 -2.68 1.90
CA ASP A 237 -24.92 -2.51 0.81
C ASP A 237 -24.35 -2.83 -0.58
N GLY A 238 -23.07 -3.19 -0.67
CA GLY A 238 -22.42 -3.59 -1.91
C GLY A 238 -22.24 -2.46 -2.93
N ARG A 239 -22.22 -1.19 -2.47
CA ARG A 239 -22.11 -0.01 -3.35
C ARG A 239 -20.81 0.74 -3.15
N VAL A 240 -20.21 1.14 -4.27
CA VAL A 240 -19.04 2.03 -4.34
C VAL A 240 -19.20 2.99 -5.52
N TRP A 241 -18.32 3.98 -5.62
CA TRP A 241 -18.24 4.92 -6.72
C TRP A 241 -16.95 4.73 -7.49
N LEU A 242 -17.06 4.61 -8.81
CA LEU A 242 -15.93 4.73 -9.72
C LEU A 242 -15.79 6.20 -10.13
N LEU A 243 -14.56 6.70 -10.04
CA LEU A 243 -14.11 8.00 -10.51
C LEU A 243 -13.06 7.76 -11.60
N PHE A 244 -13.11 8.50 -12.70
CA PHE A 244 -11.98 8.62 -13.60
C PHE A 244 -11.98 9.96 -14.32
N GLY A 245 -10.80 10.45 -14.70
CA GLY A 245 -10.67 11.79 -15.24
C GLY A 245 -9.24 12.18 -15.58
N THR A 246 -9.06 13.49 -15.76
CA THR A 246 -7.77 14.14 -16.02
C THR A 246 -7.42 15.08 -14.87
N ASP A 247 -6.17 15.06 -14.43
CA ASP A 247 -5.55 16.04 -13.53
C ASP A 247 -4.43 16.75 -14.29
N SER A 248 -4.57 18.06 -14.49
CA SER A 248 -3.77 18.82 -15.46
C SER A 248 -2.89 19.88 -14.81
N GLY A 249 -1.58 19.79 -15.04
CA GLY A 249 -0.64 20.92 -14.90
C GLY A 249 -0.41 21.68 -16.20
N PHE A 250 -1.07 21.29 -17.31
CA PHE A 250 -1.03 22.04 -18.55
C PHE A 250 -2.03 23.19 -18.48
N GLU A 251 -1.56 24.44 -18.46
CA GLU A 251 -2.35 25.66 -18.27
C GLU A 251 -3.06 26.12 -19.57
N SER A 252 -3.71 25.19 -20.26
CA SER A 252 -4.49 25.48 -21.47
C SER A 252 -5.61 24.46 -21.65
N ARG A 253 -6.22 24.42 -22.84
CA ARG A 253 -7.34 23.52 -23.13
C ARG A 253 -6.87 22.07 -23.24
N THR A 254 -7.56 21.22 -22.50
CA THR A 254 -7.50 19.77 -22.66
C THR A 254 -8.83 19.26 -23.25
N GLU A 255 -8.76 18.25 -24.11
CA GLU A 255 -9.92 17.51 -24.63
C GLU A 255 -9.63 16.01 -24.59
N VAL A 256 -10.59 15.23 -24.08
CA VAL A 256 -10.44 13.77 -23.98
C VAL A 256 -11.80 13.08 -24.10
N TYR A 257 -11.83 11.88 -24.68
CA TYR A 257 -13.03 11.03 -24.78
C TYR A 257 -12.77 9.69 -24.11
N PHE A 258 -13.50 9.32 -23.06
CA PHE A 258 -13.43 7.97 -22.50
C PHE A 258 -14.41 7.05 -23.24
N THR A 259 -13.92 5.95 -23.80
CA THR A 259 -14.71 4.99 -24.60
C THR A 259 -15.03 3.72 -23.82
N ARG A 260 -14.16 3.31 -22.88
CA ARG A 260 -14.41 2.16 -22.01
C ARG A 260 -13.78 2.34 -20.64
N ALA A 261 -14.48 1.89 -19.61
CA ALA A 261 -13.91 1.66 -18.28
C ALA A 261 -14.13 0.21 -17.87
N THR A 262 -13.09 -0.47 -17.43
CA THR A 262 -13.15 -1.82 -16.85
C THR A 262 -12.59 -1.75 -15.45
N VAL A 263 -13.33 -2.27 -14.48
CA VAL A 263 -12.89 -2.35 -13.09
C VAL A 263 -13.08 -3.75 -12.56
N THR A 264 -12.00 -4.30 -12.03
CA THR A 264 -11.97 -5.66 -11.47
C THR A 264 -11.73 -5.56 -9.98
N PHE A 265 -12.70 -6.06 -9.21
CA PHE A 265 -12.62 -6.24 -7.78
C PHE A 265 -12.19 -7.67 -7.52
N THR A 266 -10.98 -7.86 -7.03
CA THR A 266 -10.51 -9.16 -6.60
C THR A 266 -10.69 -9.22 -5.09
N PRO A 267 -11.57 -10.10 -4.58
CA PRO A 267 -11.70 -10.30 -3.15
C PRO A 267 -10.33 -10.59 -2.56
N MET A 268 -9.91 -9.75 -1.64
CA MET A 268 -8.79 -10.06 -0.78
C MET A 268 -9.36 -10.90 0.34
N ASP A 269 -9.60 -12.18 0.04
CA ASP A 269 -10.11 -13.22 0.95
C ASP A 269 -10.52 -12.67 2.32
N ALA A 270 -11.63 -11.95 2.36
CA ALA A 270 -12.20 -11.50 3.60
C ALA A 270 -13.08 -12.65 4.08
N GLY A 271 -12.43 -13.68 4.63
CA GLY A 271 -13.13 -14.78 5.27
C GLY A 271 -13.64 -15.88 4.33
N LYS A 272 -12.87 -16.27 3.31
CA LYS A 272 -12.36 -17.64 3.46
C LYS A 272 -11.18 -17.48 4.39
N SER A 273 -11.31 -17.93 5.63
CA SER A 273 -10.12 -18.23 6.39
C SER A 273 -9.31 -19.18 5.51
N VAL A 274 -8.22 -18.68 4.92
CA VAL A 274 -7.03 -19.51 4.89
C VAL A 274 -6.73 -19.65 6.38
N ILE A 275 -7.31 -20.70 6.97
CA ILE A 275 -7.22 -20.97 8.40
C ILE A 275 -5.72 -20.89 8.70
N CYS A 276 -5.36 -20.42 9.89
CA CYS A 276 -4.02 -20.63 10.43
C CYS A 276 -3.48 -22.04 10.10
N ALA A 277 -4.32 -23.09 10.01
CA ALA A 277 -3.97 -24.44 9.56
C ALA A 277 -3.37 -24.56 8.13
N ASP A 278 -3.79 -23.73 7.18
CA ASP A 278 -3.29 -23.74 5.79
C ASP A 278 -2.05 -22.86 5.60
N ARG A 279 -1.85 -21.89 6.51
CA ARG A 279 -0.61 -21.13 6.62
C ARG A 279 0.38 -21.94 7.42
N SER A 280 1.44 -22.44 6.79
CA SER A 280 2.64 -22.99 7.45
C SER A 280 3.44 -21.92 8.22
N VAL A 281 2.74 -20.98 8.85
CA VAL A 281 3.25 -19.87 9.63
C VAL A 281 3.63 -20.39 11.01
N SER A 282 4.91 -20.23 11.32
CA SER A 282 5.54 -20.60 12.58
C SER A 282 6.53 -19.51 12.98
N ALA A 283 6.81 -19.39 14.28
CA ALA A 283 7.78 -18.44 14.82
C ALA A 283 9.15 -18.57 14.12
N ARG A 284 9.54 -19.79 13.75
CA ARG A 284 10.79 -20.08 13.03
C ARG A 284 10.82 -19.51 11.62
N ALA A 285 9.67 -19.31 10.96
CA ALA A 285 9.59 -18.84 9.58
C ALA A 285 9.52 -17.30 9.47
N VAL A 286 9.26 -16.59 10.57
CA VAL A 286 9.15 -15.12 10.56
C VAL A 286 10.50 -14.47 10.26
N ARG A 287 10.58 -13.66 9.19
CA ARG A 287 11.78 -12.92 8.78
C ARG A 287 11.53 -11.44 8.54
N THR A 288 10.33 -11.09 8.09
CA THR A 288 9.94 -9.74 7.68
C THR A 288 8.80 -9.19 8.52
N THR A 289 8.56 -7.88 8.43
CA THR A 289 7.39 -7.23 9.06
C THR A 289 6.07 -7.77 8.51
N GLN A 290 6.02 -8.16 7.22
CA GLN A 290 4.85 -8.81 6.63
C GLN A 290 4.58 -10.19 7.27
N ASP A 291 5.63 -10.98 7.54
CA ASP A 291 5.51 -12.27 8.22
C ASP A 291 4.99 -12.11 9.65
N VAL A 292 5.46 -11.09 10.37
CA VAL A 292 4.98 -10.79 11.73
C VAL A 292 3.49 -10.49 11.74
N ARG A 293 3.01 -9.68 10.79
CA ARG A 293 1.57 -9.36 10.71
C ARG A 293 0.74 -10.62 10.47
N ALA A 294 1.17 -11.48 9.55
CA ALA A 294 0.52 -12.76 9.29
C ALA A 294 0.58 -13.69 10.51
N PHE A 295 1.71 -13.74 11.21
CA PHE A 295 1.92 -14.55 12.42
C PHE A 295 1.02 -14.12 13.58
N VAL A 296 0.89 -12.81 13.84
CA VAL A 296 -0.02 -12.28 14.88
C VAL A 296 -1.48 -12.53 14.51
N GLN A 297 -1.85 -12.39 13.24
CA GLN A 297 -3.20 -12.70 12.77
C GLN A 297 -3.53 -14.19 12.98
N CYS A 298 -2.61 -15.09 12.65
CA CYS A 298 -2.74 -16.52 12.93
C CYS A 298 -2.88 -16.83 14.44
N ALA A 299 -2.12 -16.13 15.28
CA ALA A 299 -2.21 -16.29 16.74
C ALA A 299 -3.56 -15.80 17.27
N TYR A 300 -4.07 -14.67 16.76
CA TYR A 300 -5.40 -14.16 17.08
C TYR A 300 -6.49 -15.17 16.73
N GLU A 301 -6.47 -15.74 15.52
CA GLU A 301 -7.42 -16.77 15.08
C GLU A 301 -7.35 -18.03 15.94
N PHE A 302 -6.14 -18.48 16.28
CA PHE A 302 -5.94 -19.64 17.15
C PHE A 302 -6.60 -19.47 18.52
N VAL A 303 -6.58 -18.26 19.10
CA VAL A 303 -7.26 -17.97 20.37
C VAL A 303 -8.79 -18.08 20.21
N GLN A 304 -9.34 -17.62 19.09
CA GLN A 304 -10.78 -17.71 18.84
C GLN A 304 -11.25 -19.16 18.64
N GLU A 305 -10.41 -20.00 18.04
CA GLU A 305 -10.72 -21.40 17.74
C GLU A 305 -10.49 -22.34 18.93
N ALA A 306 -9.32 -22.25 19.57
CA ALA A 306 -8.89 -23.15 20.61
C ALA A 306 -9.31 -22.70 22.03
N GLY A 307 -9.65 -21.41 22.18
CA GLY A 307 -9.90 -20.79 23.47
C GLY A 307 -8.61 -20.37 24.18
N PHE A 308 -8.75 -19.52 25.19
CA PHE A 308 -7.62 -18.86 25.85
C PHE A 308 -6.69 -19.83 26.61
N GLU A 309 -7.22 -20.88 27.24
CA GLU A 309 -6.41 -21.85 28.00
C GLU A 309 -5.46 -22.62 27.08
N GLU A 310 -5.98 -23.14 25.98
CA GLU A 310 -5.18 -23.88 25.01
C GLU A 310 -4.23 -22.94 24.25
N ALA A 311 -4.68 -21.71 23.93
CA ALA A 311 -3.80 -20.69 23.37
C ALA A 311 -2.64 -20.33 24.30
N ARG A 312 -2.91 -20.13 25.59
CA ARG A 312 -1.89 -19.86 26.61
C ARG A 312 -0.87 -20.99 26.65
N ARG A 313 -1.32 -22.25 26.75
CA ARG A 313 -0.44 -23.43 26.75
C ARG A 313 0.42 -23.48 25.48
N ALA A 314 -0.20 -23.35 24.30
CA ALA A 314 0.51 -23.45 23.03
C ALA A 314 1.53 -22.32 22.83
N PHE A 315 1.22 -21.09 23.24
CA PHE A 315 2.17 -19.97 23.15
C PHE A 315 3.42 -20.17 24.04
N HIS A 316 3.30 -20.95 25.12
CA HIS A 316 4.43 -21.35 25.96
C HIS A 316 5.18 -22.59 25.50
N GLU A 317 4.53 -23.52 24.83
CA GLU A 317 5.08 -24.87 24.64
C GLU A 317 5.38 -25.21 23.18
N ASP A 318 4.60 -24.68 22.23
CA ASP A 318 4.67 -25.07 20.83
C ASP A 318 5.71 -24.23 20.06
N GLU A 319 6.62 -24.92 19.35
CA GLU A 319 7.60 -24.30 18.45
C GLU A 319 6.94 -23.48 17.33
N ARG A 320 5.67 -23.77 17.03
CA ARG A 320 4.86 -22.95 16.14
C ARG A 320 4.77 -21.52 16.63
N TRP A 321 4.59 -21.29 17.93
CA TRP A 321 4.30 -19.97 18.49
C TRP A 321 5.49 -19.31 19.17
N LYS A 322 6.57 -20.06 19.42
CA LYS A 322 7.83 -19.52 19.91
C LYS A 322 9.04 -20.24 19.29
N SER A 323 10.00 -19.47 18.79
CA SER A 323 11.27 -19.99 18.26
C SER A 323 12.33 -18.91 18.30
N GLY A 324 13.39 -19.13 19.08
CA GLY A 324 14.46 -18.16 19.28
C GLY A 324 13.92 -16.79 19.73
N PRO A 325 14.18 -15.70 18.98
CA PRO A 325 13.73 -14.36 19.33
C PRO A 325 12.25 -14.08 19.00
N THR A 326 11.60 -14.93 18.20
CA THR A 326 10.22 -14.74 17.77
C THR A 326 9.27 -15.49 18.70
N TYR A 327 8.30 -14.79 19.27
CA TYR A 327 7.30 -15.36 20.17
C TYR A 327 6.02 -14.52 20.19
N VAL A 328 4.89 -15.18 20.47
CA VAL A 328 3.61 -14.49 20.76
C VAL A 328 3.62 -14.02 22.22
N PHE A 329 3.21 -12.77 22.45
CA PHE A 329 2.96 -12.22 23.78
C PHE A 329 1.53 -11.69 23.89
N VAL A 330 1.00 -11.69 25.11
CA VAL A 330 -0.30 -11.12 25.44
C VAL A 330 -0.17 -10.26 26.69
N SER A 331 -0.78 -9.08 26.69
CA SER A 331 -0.77 -8.18 27.85
C SER A 331 -2.06 -7.39 27.92
N GLU A 332 -2.43 -6.94 29.11
CA GLU A 332 -3.66 -6.18 29.30
C GLU A 332 -3.65 -4.85 28.53
N HIS A 333 -4.82 -4.51 28.00
CA HIS A 333 -5.09 -3.24 27.35
C HIS A 333 -5.87 -2.34 28.32
N THR A 334 -5.13 -1.51 29.05
CA THR A 334 -5.66 -0.61 30.09
C THR A 334 -5.26 0.84 29.81
N PRO A 335 -6.14 1.83 30.12
CA PRO A 335 -5.83 3.26 30.03
C PRO A 335 -4.70 3.72 30.96
N ILE A 336 -4.40 2.92 31.99
CA ILE A 336 -3.32 3.19 32.94
C ILE A 336 -2.14 2.29 32.54
N SER A 337 -1.29 2.80 31.65
CA SER A 337 -0.26 2.04 30.93
C SER A 337 0.71 1.30 31.86
N ASP A 338 1.12 1.91 32.98
CA ASP A 338 2.01 1.33 34.00
C ASP A 338 1.38 0.22 34.85
N GLN A 339 0.07 -0.01 34.72
CA GLN A 339 -0.68 -1.09 35.38
C GLN A 339 -0.99 -2.26 34.44
N ALA A 340 -0.56 -2.22 33.17
CA ALA A 340 -0.79 -3.30 32.24
C ALA A 340 -0.08 -4.58 32.68
N ARG A 341 -0.84 -5.63 33.03
CA ARG A 341 -0.28 -6.93 33.40
C ARG A 341 0.15 -7.72 32.18
N SER A 342 1.24 -8.47 32.31
CA SER A 342 1.61 -9.52 31.36
C SER A 342 0.66 -10.71 31.51
N LEU A 343 0.02 -11.14 30.42
CA LEU A 343 -0.91 -12.29 30.42
C LEU A 343 -0.27 -13.53 29.80
N VAL A 344 0.57 -13.34 28.77
CA VAL A 344 1.41 -14.39 28.16
C VAL A 344 2.76 -13.81 27.78
N PHE A 345 3.85 -14.39 28.32
CA PHE A 345 5.20 -13.98 27.96
C PHE A 345 6.18 -15.17 27.94
N PRO A 346 6.32 -15.86 26.80
CA PRO A 346 7.11 -17.10 26.70
C PRO A 346 8.60 -16.99 27.06
N PRO A 347 9.31 -15.86 26.83
CA PRO A 347 10.72 -15.75 27.24
C PRO A 347 10.93 -15.83 28.75
N ASN A 348 9.92 -15.45 29.55
CA ASN A 348 9.97 -15.56 31.01
C ASN A 348 8.53 -15.72 31.56
N PRO A 349 8.01 -16.95 31.61
CA PRO A 349 6.63 -17.23 32.03
C PRO A 349 6.31 -16.78 33.47
N SER A 350 7.32 -16.68 34.34
CA SER A 350 7.16 -16.19 35.72
C SER A 350 6.72 -14.72 35.80
N ARG A 351 6.70 -13.99 34.68
CA ARG A 351 6.20 -12.60 34.59
C ARG A 351 4.69 -12.50 34.51
N GLU A 352 3.98 -13.57 34.24
CA GLU A 352 2.52 -13.52 34.12
C GLU A 352 1.85 -13.03 35.41
N GLY A 353 0.86 -12.15 35.23
CA GLY A 353 0.16 -11.48 36.34
C GLY A 353 0.89 -10.28 36.93
N THR A 354 2.14 -10.01 36.53
CA THR A 354 2.92 -8.84 37.01
C THR A 354 2.81 -7.64 36.07
N THR A 355 2.95 -6.44 36.61
CA THR A 355 3.00 -5.17 35.87
C THR A 355 4.45 -4.83 35.49
N HIS A 356 4.68 -4.31 34.29
CA HIS A 356 6.04 -4.03 33.81
C HIS A 356 6.34 -2.54 33.64
N GLN A 357 7.16 -1.99 34.55
CA GLN A 357 7.69 -0.62 34.44
C GLN A 357 8.85 -0.47 33.44
N GLN A 358 9.53 -1.57 33.08
CA GLN A 358 10.68 -1.56 32.15
C GLN A 358 10.31 -1.21 30.69
N LEU A 359 9.02 -1.14 30.36
CA LEU A 359 8.51 -0.77 29.03
C LEU A 359 8.02 0.68 28.96
N LEU A 360 8.12 1.45 30.05
CA LEU A 360 7.54 2.81 30.15
C LEU A 360 8.42 3.90 29.54
N LEU A 361 9.73 3.69 29.50
CA LEU A 361 10.66 4.47 28.68
C LEU A 361 11.69 3.48 28.15
N ASP A 362 11.65 3.22 26.85
CA ASP A 362 12.73 2.48 26.22
C ASP A 362 13.99 3.36 26.06
N ALA A 363 15.08 2.78 25.55
CA ALA A 363 16.32 3.50 25.29
C ALA A 363 16.16 4.66 24.27
N PHE A 364 15.01 4.76 23.58
CA PHE A 364 14.64 5.82 22.64
C PHE A 364 13.79 6.92 23.27
N GLY A 365 13.38 6.75 24.53
CA GLY A 365 12.53 7.70 25.27
C GLY A 365 11.04 7.54 25.00
N SER A 366 10.62 6.45 24.35
CA SER A 366 9.21 6.18 24.00
C SER A 366 8.49 5.46 25.13
N ASP A 367 7.29 5.94 25.51
CA ASP A 367 6.35 5.18 26.34
C ASP A 367 5.58 4.18 25.47
N VAL A 368 6.17 2.99 25.33
CA VAL A 368 5.67 1.90 24.48
C VAL A 368 4.26 1.46 24.91
N LEU A 369 3.96 1.54 26.22
CA LEU A 369 2.68 1.11 26.76
C LEU A 369 1.59 2.16 26.47
N GLU A 370 1.90 3.45 26.56
CA GLU A 370 1.01 4.54 26.16
C GLU A 370 0.74 4.50 24.65
N GLU A 371 1.78 4.36 23.81
CA GLU A 371 1.62 4.31 22.35
C GLU A 371 0.76 3.12 21.91
N ARG A 372 1.01 1.96 22.51
CA ARG A 372 0.15 0.77 22.31
C ARG A 372 -1.29 1.04 22.70
N TYR A 373 -1.53 1.66 23.85
CA TYR A 373 -2.88 2.00 24.28
C TYR A 373 -3.58 2.91 23.26
N ARG A 374 -2.89 3.94 22.76
CA ARG A 374 -3.40 4.85 21.75
C ARG A 374 -3.75 4.13 20.44
N ILE A 375 -2.86 3.28 19.93
CA ILE A 375 -3.06 2.53 18.68
C ILE A 375 -4.28 1.61 18.80
N LEU A 376 -4.34 0.80 19.85
CA LEU A 376 -5.40 -0.18 20.03
C LEU A 376 -6.76 0.46 20.37
N SER A 377 -6.76 1.63 21.01
CA SER A 377 -7.99 2.39 21.28
C SER A 377 -8.55 3.08 20.03
N THR A 378 -7.70 3.44 19.08
CA THR A 378 -8.10 4.21 17.89
C THR A 378 -8.39 3.31 16.69
N VAL A 379 -7.50 2.36 16.41
CA VAL A 379 -7.50 1.55 15.17
C VAL A 379 -7.76 0.06 15.47
N GLY A 380 -7.49 -0.40 16.70
CA GLY A 380 -7.67 -1.78 17.12
C GLY A 380 -6.49 -2.71 16.80
N GLU A 381 -5.54 -2.26 15.98
CA GLU A 381 -4.29 -2.94 15.65
C GLU A 381 -3.25 -1.95 15.10
N GLY A 382 -1.97 -2.32 15.12
CA GLY A 382 -0.90 -1.49 14.54
C GLY A 382 0.51 -1.91 14.93
N TRP A 383 1.49 -1.11 14.50
CA TRP A 383 2.91 -1.33 14.72
C TRP A 383 3.45 -0.55 15.92
N LEU A 384 4.37 -1.17 16.65
CA LEU A 384 5.17 -0.59 17.72
C LEU A 384 6.65 -0.74 17.39
N TYR A 385 7.43 0.30 17.62
CA TYR A 385 8.89 0.31 17.41
C TYR A 385 9.57 0.74 18.70
N TYR A 386 10.40 -0.14 19.27
CA TYR A 386 10.97 0.08 20.60
C TYR A 386 12.21 -0.78 20.85
N ALA A 387 13.03 -0.41 21.84
CA ALA A 387 14.11 -1.28 22.31
C ALA A 387 13.57 -2.32 23.30
N PHE A 388 13.98 -3.58 23.17
CA PHE A 388 13.62 -4.64 24.11
C PHE A 388 14.71 -5.68 24.23
N THR A 389 14.81 -6.36 25.37
CA THR A 389 15.78 -7.44 25.54
C THR A 389 15.48 -8.57 24.56
N ASN A 390 16.42 -8.86 23.66
CA ASN A 390 16.35 -10.00 22.76
C ASN A 390 16.65 -11.29 23.54
N PRO A 391 15.72 -12.25 23.64
CA PRO A 391 15.95 -13.46 24.42
C PRO A 391 17.02 -14.38 23.81
N ALA A 392 17.38 -14.19 22.54
CA ALA A 392 18.45 -14.94 21.89
C ALA A 392 19.85 -14.38 22.21
N THR A 393 20.00 -13.07 22.40
CA THR A 393 21.30 -12.41 22.63
C THR A 393 21.48 -11.91 24.07
N GLY A 394 20.39 -11.74 24.82
CA GLY A 394 20.37 -11.15 26.15
C GLY A 394 20.61 -9.64 26.18
N ARG A 395 20.71 -8.99 25.02
CA ARG A 395 20.96 -7.54 24.90
C ARG A 395 19.66 -6.81 24.57
N ASP A 396 19.54 -5.56 25.01
CA ASP A 396 18.48 -4.69 24.54
C ASP A 396 18.75 -4.33 23.09
N GLU A 397 17.87 -4.80 22.21
CA GLU A 397 17.99 -4.64 20.77
C GLU A 397 16.69 -4.06 20.21
N PRO A 398 16.76 -3.33 19.10
CA PRO A 398 15.56 -2.70 18.56
C PRO A 398 14.60 -3.74 17.97
N LYS A 399 13.32 -3.58 18.29
CA LYS A 399 12.23 -4.49 17.96
C LYS A 399 11.07 -3.76 17.30
N ALA A 400 10.58 -4.33 16.20
CA ALA A 400 9.32 -3.97 15.58
C ALA A 400 8.27 -5.04 15.91
N SER A 401 7.21 -4.67 16.62
CA SER A 401 6.11 -5.57 16.98
C SER A 401 4.80 -5.14 16.36
N TYR A 402 4.04 -6.09 15.83
CA TYR A 402 2.64 -5.87 15.46
C TYR A 402 1.75 -6.29 16.62
N VAL A 403 0.75 -5.47 16.94
CA VAL A 403 -0.21 -5.74 18.02
C VAL A 403 -1.63 -5.65 17.50
N LYS A 404 -2.50 -6.50 18.04
CA LYS A 404 -3.93 -6.54 17.75
C LYS A 404 -4.71 -6.65 19.05
N ARG A 405 -5.83 -5.95 19.13
CA ARG A 405 -6.73 -6.02 20.28
C ARG A 405 -7.46 -7.36 20.31
N ILE A 406 -7.58 -7.97 21.48
CA ILE A 406 -8.27 -9.24 21.72
C ILE A 406 -8.99 -9.23 23.07
N ASP A 407 -10.03 -10.06 23.21
CA ASP A 407 -10.59 -10.42 24.52
C ASP A 407 -9.88 -11.68 25.03
N TRP A 408 -9.27 -11.60 26.21
CA TRP A 408 -8.53 -12.69 26.84
C TRP A 408 -9.24 -13.11 28.12
N ASP A 409 -10.17 -14.06 28.01
CA ASP A 409 -11.02 -14.52 29.12
C ASP A 409 -11.76 -13.36 29.82
N GLY A 410 -12.45 -12.52 29.03
CA GLY A 410 -13.17 -11.34 29.52
C GLY A 410 -12.25 -10.16 29.90
N THR A 411 -10.94 -10.29 29.71
CA THR A 411 -9.97 -9.22 29.93
C THR A 411 -9.59 -8.56 28.60
N PRO A 412 -9.84 -7.25 28.41
CA PRO A 412 -9.32 -6.53 27.24
C PRO A 412 -7.80 -6.60 27.19
N ALA A 413 -7.28 -7.11 26.08
CA ALA A 413 -5.85 -7.40 25.93
C ALA A 413 -5.32 -7.01 24.54
N ALA A 414 -3.99 -6.98 24.46
CA ALA A 414 -3.22 -6.87 23.25
C ALA A 414 -2.49 -8.20 23.03
N ILE A 415 -2.74 -8.86 21.90
CA ILE A 415 -1.92 -9.96 21.39
C ILE A 415 -0.91 -9.40 20.38
N GLY A 416 0.34 -9.85 20.42
CA GLY A 416 1.35 -9.38 19.50
C GLY A 416 2.55 -10.30 19.38
N ALA A 417 3.38 -9.99 18.39
CA ALA A 417 4.68 -10.59 18.17
C ALA A 417 5.55 -9.57 17.45
N GLY A 418 6.86 -9.77 17.47
CA GLY A 418 7.76 -8.85 16.81
C GLY A 418 9.07 -9.50 16.40
N ILE A 419 9.80 -8.78 15.56
CA ILE A 419 11.12 -9.13 15.07
C ILE A 419 12.13 -8.12 15.56
N TYR A 420 13.32 -8.62 15.90
CA TYR A 420 14.47 -7.78 16.20
C TYR A 420 15.15 -7.48 14.88
N LEU A 421 15.30 -6.20 14.61
CA LEU A 421 15.78 -5.68 13.35
C LEU A 421 16.91 -4.72 13.65
N ARG A 422 18.03 -4.87 12.93
CA ARG A 422 19.19 -3.97 13.02
C ARG A 422 19.02 -2.71 12.16
N ASP A 423 17.87 -2.55 11.52
CA ASP A 423 17.59 -1.48 10.55
C ASP A 423 16.33 -0.66 10.91
N ILE A 424 15.97 -0.58 12.19
CA ILE A 424 14.89 0.26 12.74
C ILE A 424 15.45 1.39 13.61
N PRO A 425 14.68 2.45 13.93
CA PRO A 425 15.16 3.59 14.72
C PRO A 425 15.89 3.15 16.00
N GLY A 426 17.19 3.43 16.05
CA GLY A 426 18.07 3.24 17.20
C GLY A 426 19.09 2.10 17.16
N THR A 427 19.35 1.53 15.99
CA THR A 427 20.30 0.42 15.77
C THR A 427 21.69 0.85 15.30
N CYS A 428 21.98 2.14 15.29
CA CYS A 428 23.11 2.70 14.57
C CYS A 428 24.31 2.95 15.48
N GLU A 429 24.83 1.90 16.09
CA GLU A 429 26.08 1.97 16.85
C GLU A 429 27.24 2.34 15.90
N SER A 430 28.04 3.32 16.30
CA SER A 430 29.07 3.90 15.43
C SER A 430 30.24 2.95 15.14
N ASP A 431 30.45 1.96 15.99
CA ASP A 431 31.48 0.93 15.86
C ASP A 431 31.03 -0.24 14.96
N GLU A 432 29.73 -0.51 14.81
CA GLU A 432 29.21 -1.56 13.93
C GLU A 432 28.84 -1.05 12.52
N VAL A 433 28.39 0.21 12.40
CA VAL A 433 27.92 0.80 11.13
C VAL A 433 28.79 1.98 10.75
N ASN A 434 29.84 1.69 9.97
CA ASN A 434 30.79 2.67 9.47
C ASN A 434 31.30 2.34 8.05
N ALA A 435 31.84 3.36 7.37
CA ALA A 435 32.27 3.30 5.99
C ALA A 435 33.49 2.39 5.79
N MET A 436 34.37 2.30 6.79
CA MET A 436 35.57 1.46 6.73
C MET A 436 35.19 -0.03 6.68
N ASP A 437 34.24 -0.46 7.51
CA ASP A 437 33.78 -1.85 7.53
C ASP A 437 32.97 -2.21 6.29
N LEU A 438 32.17 -1.27 5.77
CA LEU A 438 31.45 -1.47 4.50
C LEU A 438 32.41 -1.58 3.30
N GLU A 439 33.51 -0.82 3.29
CA GLU A 439 34.56 -0.94 2.27
C GLU A 439 35.28 -2.30 2.36
N ALA A 440 35.56 -2.75 3.59
CA ALA A 440 36.32 -3.98 3.82
C ALA A 440 35.54 -5.26 3.46
N ASP A 441 34.22 -5.26 3.66
CA ASP A 441 33.35 -6.41 3.37
C ASP A 441 32.00 -5.94 2.78
N PRO A 442 31.98 -5.56 1.49
CA PRO A 442 30.81 -4.97 0.87
C PRO A 442 29.71 -6.00 0.63
N SER A 443 28.53 -5.76 1.19
CA SER A 443 27.30 -6.49 0.87
C SER A 443 26.12 -5.54 0.73
N TYR A 444 25.08 -6.02 0.07
CA TYR A 444 23.84 -5.26 -0.06
C TYR A 444 23.18 -4.99 1.30
N GLU A 445 23.20 -5.96 2.21
CA GLU A 445 22.64 -5.83 3.55
C GLU A 445 23.37 -4.75 4.36
N ARG A 446 24.72 -4.75 4.33
CA ARG A 446 25.53 -3.74 5.03
C ARG A 446 25.38 -2.36 4.40
N LEU A 447 25.27 -2.28 3.08
CA LEU A 447 24.99 -1.02 2.38
C LEU A 447 23.62 -0.44 2.77
N ARG A 448 22.59 -1.30 2.83
CA ARG A 448 21.24 -0.91 3.25
C ARG A 448 21.23 -0.40 4.69
N GLU A 449 21.88 -1.13 5.60
CA GLU A 449 22.02 -0.75 7.01
C GLU A 449 22.73 0.60 7.16
N PHE A 450 23.85 0.78 6.46
CA PHE A 450 24.63 2.01 6.43
C PHE A 450 23.80 3.24 6.01
N VAL A 451 23.06 3.14 4.89
CA VAL A 451 22.23 4.25 4.40
C VAL A 451 21.01 4.50 5.30
N ARG A 452 20.37 3.46 5.84
CA ARG A 452 19.23 3.64 6.76
C ARG A 452 19.64 4.34 8.04
N CYS A 453 20.81 4.02 8.57
CA CYS A 453 21.35 4.70 9.75
C CYS A 453 21.65 6.18 9.49
N ALA A 454 22.27 6.47 8.36
CA ALA A 454 22.48 7.84 7.91
C ALA A 454 21.16 8.61 7.72
N ALA A 455 20.14 7.94 7.18
CA ALA A 455 18.81 8.50 6.96
C ALA A 455 18.12 8.89 8.27
N MET A 456 18.27 8.08 9.33
CA MET A 456 17.76 8.45 10.66
C MET A 456 18.50 9.65 11.26
N GLU A 457 19.82 9.72 11.11
CA GLU A 457 20.60 10.88 11.56
C GLU A 457 20.14 12.15 10.83
N LEU A 458 19.93 12.05 9.52
CA LEU A 458 19.37 13.14 8.71
C LEU A 458 17.95 13.51 9.12
N GLY A 459 17.07 12.53 9.38
CA GLY A 459 15.69 12.77 9.80
C GLY A 459 15.58 13.41 11.19
N SER A 460 16.47 13.05 12.12
CA SER A 460 16.46 13.55 13.50
C SER A 460 17.11 14.92 13.66
N LYS A 461 18.27 15.14 13.02
CA LYS A 461 19.04 16.39 13.12
C LYS A 461 18.73 17.36 11.98
N GLY A 462 18.00 16.93 10.96
CA GLY A 462 17.68 17.71 9.77
C GLY A 462 18.94 18.14 9.00
N TYR A 463 18.89 19.32 8.40
CA TYR A 463 20.01 19.85 7.61
C TYR A 463 21.32 20.05 8.40
N PHE A 464 21.31 20.00 9.74
CA PHE A 464 22.54 20.03 10.53
C PHE A 464 23.37 18.74 10.43
N ALA A 465 22.76 17.63 10.00
CA ALA A 465 23.47 16.38 9.77
C ALA A 465 24.29 16.36 8.47
N THR A 466 24.03 17.25 7.50
CA THR A 466 24.63 17.16 6.16
C THR A 466 26.16 17.24 6.17
N ILE A 467 26.73 18.12 7.00
CA ILE A 467 28.18 18.26 7.15
C ILE A 467 28.79 17.02 7.84
N PRO A 468 28.30 16.57 9.01
CA PRO A 468 28.75 15.31 9.61
C PRO A 468 28.63 14.11 8.66
N LEU A 469 27.49 13.94 7.97
CA LEU A 469 27.28 12.84 7.04
C LEU A 469 28.24 12.87 5.83
N ALA A 470 28.68 14.06 5.40
CA ALA A 470 29.63 14.21 4.29
C ALA A 470 31.10 14.05 4.71
N THR A 471 31.45 14.32 5.96
CA THR A 471 32.85 14.51 6.38
C THR A 471 33.34 13.58 7.48
N ASP A 472 32.45 13.05 8.31
CA ASP A 472 32.83 12.21 9.44
C ASP A 472 33.42 10.86 8.95
N PRO A 473 34.55 10.40 9.51
CA PRO A 473 35.14 9.10 9.14
C PRO A 473 34.20 7.91 9.31
N ARG A 474 33.18 8.01 10.17
CA ARG A 474 32.11 7.02 10.26
C ARG A 474 31.40 6.85 8.92
N TRP A 475 31.14 7.95 8.22
CA TRP A 475 30.31 8.00 7.02
C TRP A 475 31.12 8.07 5.72
N LYS A 476 32.44 8.26 5.83
CA LYS A 476 33.35 8.41 4.69
C LYS A 476 34.67 7.69 4.93
N HIS A 477 34.96 6.71 4.08
CA HIS A 477 36.25 6.00 4.05
C HIS A 477 36.48 5.39 2.67
N GLY A 478 37.66 5.59 2.09
CA GLY A 478 38.00 4.99 0.80
C GLY A 478 37.04 5.41 -0.31
N SER A 479 36.37 4.44 -0.92
CA SER A 479 35.35 4.61 -1.97
C SER A 479 33.91 4.71 -1.42
N ILE A 480 33.70 4.38 -0.14
CA ILE A 480 32.40 4.54 0.55
C ILE A 480 32.22 5.97 1.08
N TYR A 481 31.10 6.58 0.69
CA TYR A 481 30.66 7.89 1.18
C TYR A 481 29.13 8.01 1.05
N LEU A 482 28.55 8.95 1.81
CA LEU A 482 27.14 9.35 1.68
C LEU A 482 26.97 10.55 0.74
N PHE A 483 25.82 10.60 0.09
CA PHE A 483 25.33 11.79 -0.61
C PHE A 483 23.85 12.01 -0.33
N GLY A 484 23.41 13.26 -0.44
CA GLY A 484 22.01 13.66 -0.29
C GLY A 484 21.53 14.51 -1.45
N LEU A 485 20.33 14.24 -1.96
CA LEU A 485 19.70 14.93 -3.09
C LEU A 485 18.36 15.55 -2.67
N ASP A 486 18.05 16.72 -3.22
CA ASP A 486 16.72 17.31 -3.13
C ASP A 486 15.76 16.69 -4.16
N THR A 487 14.49 17.12 -4.15
CA THR A 487 13.45 16.65 -5.08
C THR A 487 13.68 17.05 -6.54
N ASN A 488 14.64 17.94 -6.81
CA ASN A 488 15.02 18.33 -8.17
C ASN A 488 16.20 17.50 -8.71
N GLY A 489 16.77 16.62 -7.88
CA GLY A 489 17.98 15.88 -8.19
C GLY A 489 19.27 16.70 -8.01
N SER A 490 19.21 17.81 -7.27
CA SER A 490 20.37 18.62 -6.92
C SER A 490 21.03 18.13 -5.64
N ALA A 491 22.37 18.17 -5.60
CA ALA A 491 23.12 17.71 -4.43
C ALA A 491 22.97 18.70 -3.25
N LEU A 492 22.42 18.21 -2.14
CA LEU A 492 22.38 18.89 -0.85
C LEU A 492 23.70 18.74 -0.11
N PHE A 493 24.30 17.54 -0.18
CA PHE A 493 25.64 17.26 0.31
C PHE A 493 26.21 16.04 -0.40
N SER A 494 27.54 15.94 -0.45
CA SER A 494 28.23 14.73 -0.86
C SER A 494 29.55 14.60 -0.11
N GLY A 495 29.88 13.37 0.26
CA GLY A 495 31.21 13.00 0.72
C GLY A 495 32.22 12.77 -0.41
N ASP A 496 31.81 12.81 -1.68
CA ASP A 496 32.74 12.66 -2.81
C ASP A 496 33.70 13.87 -2.89
N PRO A 497 35.03 13.66 -2.83
CA PRO A 497 36.01 14.74 -2.99
C PRO A 497 35.94 15.46 -4.35
N ASP A 498 35.38 14.85 -5.39
CA ASP A 498 35.30 15.41 -6.75
C ASP A 498 33.91 15.99 -7.09
N SER A 499 32.96 15.95 -6.16
CA SER A 499 31.68 16.63 -6.32
C SER A 499 31.85 18.16 -6.26
N GLY A 500 31.31 18.85 -7.27
CA GLY A 500 31.29 20.32 -7.29
C GLY A 500 30.52 20.89 -6.10
N GLN A 501 30.68 22.20 -5.84
CA GLN A 501 30.06 22.86 -4.67
C GLN A 501 28.56 22.56 -4.49
N PRO A 502 28.04 22.61 -3.25
CA PRO A 502 26.61 22.45 -2.96
C PRO A 502 25.72 23.29 -3.90
N GLY A 503 24.68 22.68 -4.46
CA GLY A 503 23.78 23.33 -5.42
C GLY A 503 24.09 23.05 -6.91
N GLY A 504 25.09 22.22 -7.23
CA GLY A 504 25.25 21.62 -8.55
C GLY A 504 24.24 20.48 -8.83
N GLY A 505 24.05 20.13 -10.10
CA GLY A 505 23.39 18.87 -10.47
C GLY A 505 24.13 17.67 -9.85
N ALA A 506 23.43 16.58 -9.56
CA ALA A 506 24.01 15.40 -8.92
C ALA A 506 25.17 14.79 -9.73
N SER A 507 26.39 15.29 -9.51
CA SER A 507 27.61 14.78 -10.16
C SER A 507 27.81 13.28 -9.89
N GLU A 508 27.27 12.83 -8.75
CA GLU A 508 27.20 11.45 -8.28
C GLU A 508 26.46 10.49 -9.22
N LEU A 509 25.53 11.01 -10.01
CA LEU A 509 24.68 10.24 -10.93
C LEU A 509 24.95 10.62 -12.39
N ASN A 510 26.06 11.31 -12.70
CA ASN A 510 26.33 11.85 -14.03
C ASN A 510 26.29 10.81 -15.18
N ASP A 511 26.69 9.57 -14.96
CA ASP A 511 26.63 8.53 -16.02
C ASP A 511 25.20 7.99 -16.23
N LEU A 512 24.32 8.15 -15.23
CA LEU A 512 22.87 7.97 -15.41
C LEU A 512 22.26 9.19 -16.15
N MET A 513 22.86 10.38 -16.01
CA MET A 513 22.44 11.63 -16.67
C MET A 513 22.74 11.68 -18.18
N ASP A 514 23.75 10.95 -18.66
CA ASP A 514 24.02 10.76 -20.10
C ASP A 514 23.22 9.57 -20.69
N GLY A 515 22.51 8.82 -19.84
CA GLY A 515 21.51 7.80 -20.18
C GLY A 515 20.06 8.30 -20.02
N PRO A 516 19.06 7.45 -20.31
CA PRO A 516 17.64 7.83 -20.24
C PRO A 516 17.08 8.02 -18.81
N PHE A 517 17.93 8.03 -17.78
CA PHE A 517 17.53 8.06 -16.36
C PHE A 517 18.26 9.19 -15.61
N GLY A 518 17.76 10.43 -15.68
CA GLY A 518 18.35 11.54 -14.94
C GLY A 518 18.25 11.38 -13.41
N GLY A 519 18.96 12.20 -12.64
CA GLY A 519 18.82 12.28 -11.18
C GLY A 519 17.37 12.52 -10.71
N ARG A 520 16.53 13.08 -11.58
CA ARG A 520 15.06 13.19 -11.38
C ARG A 520 14.32 11.86 -11.45
N ASP A 521 14.78 10.89 -12.25
CA ASP A 521 14.17 9.56 -12.34
C ASP A 521 14.51 8.72 -11.11
N VAL A 522 15.74 8.86 -10.58
CA VAL A 522 16.12 8.31 -9.27
C VAL A 522 15.31 8.94 -8.15
N VAL A 523 15.08 10.27 -8.19
CA VAL A 523 14.16 10.95 -7.28
C VAL A 523 12.74 10.42 -7.41
N SER A 524 12.24 10.24 -8.62
CA SER A 524 10.86 9.79 -8.87
C SER A 524 10.63 8.35 -8.37
N VAL A 525 11.60 7.45 -8.57
CA VAL A 525 11.53 6.08 -8.03
C VAL A 525 11.71 6.07 -6.51
N GLY A 526 12.66 6.84 -5.98
CA GLY A 526 12.84 6.98 -4.53
C GLY A 526 11.64 7.59 -3.82
N ASP A 527 10.94 8.53 -4.47
CA ASP A 527 9.70 9.14 -3.98
C ASP A 527 8.52 8.18 -4.04
N ALA A 528 8.41 7.37 -5.10
CA ALA A 528 7.33 6.39 -5.27
C ALA A 528 7.44 5.18 -4.33
N PHE A 529 8.65 4.67 -4.09
CA PHE A 529 8.86 3.41 -3.35
C PHE A 529 9.52 3.59 -1.97
N GLY A 530 9.97 4.80 -1.64
CA GLY A 530 10.62 5.14 -0.36
C GLY A 530 12.07 4.64 -0.24
N GLU A 531 12.45 3.59 -0.96
CA GLU A 531 13.81 3.05 -1.06
C GLU A 531 14.03 2.46 -2.46
N THR A 532 15.27 2.49 -2.97
CA THR A 532 15.61 1.90 -4.27
C THR A 532 17.07 1.47 -4.34
N LEU A 533 17.36 0.47 -5.18
CA LEU A 533 18.70 0.00 -5.50
C LEU A 533 19.03 0.32 -6.96
N LEU A 534 20.19 0.92 -7.19
CA LEU A 534 20.65 1.41 -8.47
C LEU A 534 21.93 0.70 -8.89
N TYR A 535 22.03 0.40 -10.18
CA TYR A 535 23.20 -0.18 -10.82
C TYR A 535 23.63 0.72 -11.98
N TYR A 536 24.83 1.29 -11.89
CA TYR A 536 25.36 2.19 -12.93
C TYR A 536 26.88 2.18 -12.90
N ALA A 537 27.52 2.71 -13.94
CA ALA A 537 28.94 2.96 -13.93
C ALA A 537 29.23 4.33 -13.30
N ALA A 538 30.25 4.41 -12.46
CA ALA A 538 30.67 5.66 -11.84
C ALA A 538 32.18 5.67 -11.70
N ARG A 539 32.76 6.87 -11.62
CA ARG A 539 34.16 7.01 -11.26
C ARG A 539 34.34 6.58 -9.81
N ASN A 540 35.27 5.68 -9.56
CA ASN A 540 35.62 5.26 -8.21
C ASN A 540 36.59 6.29 -7.60
N PRO A 541 36.23 7.01 -6.52
CA PRO A 541 37.07 8.06 -5.96
C PRO A 541 38.36 7.53 -5.31
N GLY A 542 38.42 6.23 -5.00
CA GLY A 542 39.61 5.59 -4.43
C GLY A 542 40.75 5.37 -5.43
N ASN A 543 40.44 5.22 -6.72
CA ASN A 543 41.45 4.94 -7.77
C ASN A 543 41.30 5.80 -9.04
N GLY A 544 40.21 6.53 -9.18
CA GLY A 544 39.89 7.40 -10.33
C GLY A 544 39.36 6.69 -11.57
N GLU A 545 39.14 5.38 -11.55
CA GLU A 545 38.68 4.59 -12.70
C GLU A 545 37.15 4.51 -12.80
N MET A 546 36.61 4.40 -14.02
CA MET A 546 35.18 4.11 -14.22
C MET A 546 34.89 2.63 -13.95
N GLN A 547 33.99 2.35 -13.01
CA GLN A 547 33.67 1.00 -12.54
C GLN A 547 32.17 0.86 -12.26
N SER A 548 31.66 -0.37 -12.28
CA SER A 548 30.29 -0.66 -11.86
C SER A 548 30.10 -0.32 -10.39
N LYS A 549 29.00 0.35 -10.06
CA LYS A 549 28.63 0.79 -8.72
C LYS A 549 27.22 0.30 -8.40
N VAL A 550 27.05 -0.21 -7.19
CA VAL A 550 25.76 -0.56 -6.59
C VAL A 550 25.44 0.50 -5.56
N THR A 551 24.33 1.19 -5.70
CA THR A 551 23.94 2.29 -4.81
C THR A 551 22.56 2.05 -4.23
N PHE A 552 22.44 2.14 -2.92
CA PHE A 552 21.15 2.09 -2.24
C PHE A 552 20.76 3.52 -1.84
N VAL A 553 19.50 3.87 -2.10
CA VAL A 553 18.97 5.20 -1.81
C VAL A 553 17.71 5.06 -0.98
N LYS A 554 17.58 5.92 0.03
CA LYS A 554 16.42 6.00 0.92
C LYS A 554 15.85 7.40 0.94
N ARG A 555 14.54 7.50 0.88
CA ARG A 555 13.79 8.72 1.11
C ARG A 555 13.63 9.01 2.60
N VAL A 556 13.89 10.26 2.97
CA VAL A 556 13.64 10.81 4.30
C VAL A 556 12.94 12.16 4.17
N VAL A 557 12.06 12.47 5.12
CA VAL A 557 11.42 13.79 5.19
C VAL A 557 12.18 14.63 6.22
N VAL A 558 12.80 15.71 5.78
CA VAL A 558 13.49 16.69 6.63
C VAL A 558 12.65 17.96 6.67
N PHE A 559 12.10 18.30 7.85
CA PHE A 559 11.25 19.50 8.03
C PHE A 559 10.11 19.62 6.99
N GLY A 560 9.50 18.50 6.62
CA GLY A 560 8.40 18.46 5.64
C GLY A 560 8.84 18.41 4.17
N LEU A 561 10.15 18.47 3.90
CA LEU A 561 10.70 18.37 2.55
C LEU A 561 11.30 16.98 2.30
N PRO A 562 11.04 16.33 1.15
CA PRO A 562 11.69 15.06 0.82
C PRO A 562 13.16 15.28 0.51
N VAL A 563 14.01 14.41 1.06
CA VAL A 563 15.43 14.30 0.76
C VAL A 563 15.73 12.84 0.46
N LEU A 564 16.44 12.57 -0.62
CA LEU A 564 17.03 11.26 -0.87
C LEU A 564 18.43 11.22 -0.28
N ILE A 565 18.75 10.18 0.48
CA ILE A 565 20.10 9.91 0.97
C ILE A 565 20.56 8.55 0.45
N GLY A 566 21.81 8.46 0.00
CA GLY A 566 22.34 7.22 -0.54
C GLY A 566 23.83 7.05 -0.33
N ALA A 567 24.28 5.81 -0.52
CA ALA A 567 25.67 5.42 -0.61
C ALA A 567 25.78 4.25 -1.60
N GLY A 568 26.99 3.94 -2.04
CA GLY A 568 27.23 2.78 -2.86
C GLY A 568 28.64 2.24 -2.72
N TYR A 569 28.83 1.01 -3.19
CA TYR A 569 30.14 0.35 -3.28
C TYR A 569 30.38 -0.15 -4.71
N TYR A 570 31.64 -0.44 -5.02
CA TYR A 570 32.07 -0.91 -6.32
C TYR A 570 32.32 -2.43 -6.26
N PRO A 571 31.33 -3.28 -6.60
CA PRO A 571 31.61 -4.69 -6.78
C PRO A 571 32.59 -4.81 -7.97
N GLY A 572 33.76 -5.41 -7.76
CA GLY A 572 34.68 -5.72 -8.87
C GLY A 572 33.96 -6.42 -10.03
N TYR A 573 34.56 -6.43 -11.23
CA TYR A 573 33.94 -6.79 -12.52
C TYR A 573 32.68 -7.68 -12.43
N VAL A 574 31.52 -7.04 -12.55
CA VAL A 574 30.23 -7.70 -12.78
C VAL A 574 29.99 -7.65 -14.30
N PRO A 575 29.80 -8.79 -15.00
CA PRO A 575 29.46 -8.75 -16.42
C PRO A 575 28.17 -7.95 -16.59
N ARG A 576 28.20 -6.92 -17.45
CA ARG A 576 27.13 -5.93 -17.65
C ARG A 576 25.74 -6.58 -17.61
N PRO A 577 24.94 -6.37 -16.56
CA PRO A 577 23.49 -6.42 -16.70
C PRO A 577 23.08 -5.12 -17.41
N ASP A 578 22.04 -5.19 -18.24
CA ASP A 578 21.47 -4.02 -18.90
C ASP A 578 21.18 -2.90 -17.87
N TYR A 579 21.45 -1.64 -18.24
CA TYR A 579 21.12 -0.46 -17.42
C TYR A 579 19.69 -0.57 -16.89
N GLY A 580 19.48 -0.47 -15.57
CA GLY A 580 18.16 -0.69 -15.00
C GLY A 580 18.01 -0.18 -13.57
N ILE A 581 16.85 0.43 -13.31
CA ILE A 581 16.33 0.70 -11.97
C ILE A 581 15.45 -0.49 -11.57
N PHE A 582 15.77 -1.14 -10.46
CA PHE A 582 15.01 -2.29 -9.98
C PHE A 582 14.24 -1.91 -8.71
N PRO A 583 12.90 -1.81 -8.76
CA PRO A 583 12.10 -1.69 -7.54
C PRO A 583 12.11 -3.02 -6.79
N PHE A 584 12.17 -2.96 -5.46
CA PHE A 584 11.98 -4.12 -4.57
C PHE A 584 10.57 -4.18 -4.00
#